data_AF-A0A6B3TRG1-F1
#
_entry.id   AF-A0A6B3TRG1-F1
#
_cell.length_a   1.000
_cell.length_b   1.000
_cell.length_c   1.000
_cell.angle_alpha   90.00
_cell.angle_beta   90.00
_cell.angle_gamma   90.00
#
_symmetry.space_group_name_H-M   'P 1'
#
loop_
_entity.id
_entity.type
_entity.pdbx_description
1 polymer ?
#
loop_
_entity_poly.entity_id
_entity_poly.type
_entity_poly.pdbx_seq_one_letter_code
_entity_poly.pdbx_strand_id
1 'polypeptide(L)'
;MDKLIKISDLFWEGISLSRVSNKNIVRFYLVFVIMAFLFEVFLMVLWLGTSIWSYSFGYRPSFEFYIAFGVLIIMMIITVHCIWSIFSSKNN
;
A
#
# COMPACT_ATOMS: atom_id res chain seq x y z
N MET A 1 -26.21 -9.97 1.95
CA MET A 1 -24.86 -9.42 2.26
C MET A 1 -23.75 -10.38 1.86
N ASP A 2 -24.01 -11.69 1.81
CA ASP A 2 -23.02 -12.74 1.49
C ASP A 2 -22.29 -12.59 0.14
N LYS A 3 -22.95 -12.02 -0.89
CA LYS A 3 -22.30 -11.77 -2.18
C LYS A 3 -21.18 -10.71 -2.11
N LEU A 4 -21.34 -9.67 -1.30
CA LEU A 4 -20.33 -8.61 -1.16
C LEU A 4 -19.12 -9.12 -0.38
N ILE A 5 -19.36 -9.92 0.65
CA ILE A 5 -18.31 -10.60 1.43
C ILE A 5 -17.50 -11.51 0.51
N LYS A 6 -18.18 -12.32 -0.32
CA LYS A 6 -17.52 -13.22 -1.27
C LYS A 6 -16.68 -12.50 -2.32
N ILE A 7 -17.13 -11.34 -2.80
CA ILE A 7 -16.37 -10.50 -3.75
C ILE A 7 -15.14 -9.92 -3.07
N SER A 8 -15.28 -9.42 -1.83
CA SER A 8 -14.15 -8.94 -1.03
C SER A 8 -13.12 -10.05 -0.80
N ASP A 9 -13.56 -11.27 -0.49
CA ASP A 9 -12.69 -12.42 -0.33
C ASP A 9 -11.97 -12.79 -1.63
N LEU A 10 -12.66 -12.70 -2.78
CA LEU A 10 -12.07 -12.93 -4.10
C LEU A 10 -11.02 -11.87 -4.47
N PHE A 11 -11.28 -10.60 -4.17
CA PHE A 11 -10.29 -9.52 -4.35
C PHE A 11 -9.08 -9.73 -3.43
N TRP A 12 -9.33 -10.15 -2.19
CA TRP A 12 -8.29 -10.42 -1.22
C TRP A 12 -7.44 -11.64 -1.59
N GLU A 13 -8.06 -12.72 -2.07
CA GLU A 13 -7.36 -13.89 -2.64
C GLU A 13 -6.54 -13.53 -3.88
N GLY A 14 -7.05 -12.63 -4.73
CA GLY A 14 -6.35 -12.11 -5.89
C GLY A 14 -5.13 -11.26 -5.52
N ILE A 15 -5.27 -10.36 -4.54
CA ILE A 15 -4.19 -9.49 -4.05
C ILE A 15 -3.12 -10.28 -3.28
N SER A 16 -3.52 -11.27 -2.49
CA SER A 16 -2.61 -12.12 -1.72
C SER A 16 -1.95 -13.22 -2.54
N LEU A 17 -2.37 -13.41 -3.81
CA LEU A 17 -1.91 -14.49 -4.69
C LEU A 17 -2.04 -15.89 -4.06
N SER A 18 -2.95 -16.06 -3.10
CA SER A 18 -3.09 -17.25 -2.25
C SER A 18 -3.29 -18.56 -3.04
N ARG A 19 -3.86 -18.47 -4.25
CA ARG A 19 -4.22 -19.62 -5.09
C ARG A 19 -3.16 -19.99 -6.15
N VAL A 20 -2.06 -19.23 -6.27
CA VAL A 20 -1.02 -19.46 -7.29
C VAL A 20 0.16 -20.22 -6.68
N SER A 21 0.24 -21.52 -6.97
CA SER A 21 1.23 -22.48 -6.44
C SER A 21 2.68 -22.25 -6.93
N ASN A 22 2.90 -21.44 -7.97
CA ASN A 22 4.23 -21.28 -8.55
C ASN A 22 5.11 -20.32 -7.72
N LYS A 23 5.98 -20.89 -6.88
CA LYS A 23 6.91 -20.18 -5.98
C LYS A 23 7.74 -19.08 -6.64
N ASN A 24 8.07 -19.20 -7.93
CA ASN A 24 8.83 -18.16 -8.64
C ASN A 24 7.99 -16.91 -8.88
N ILE A 25 6.71 -17.05 -9.23
CA ILE A 25 5.80 -15.92 -9.47
C ILE A 25 5.55 -15.14 -8.18
N VAL A 26 5.34 -15.86 -7.07
CA VAL A 26 5.15 -15.26 -5.74
C VAL A 26 6.36 -14.43 -5.32
N ARG A 27 7.59 -14.90 -5.63
CA ARG A 27 8.81 -14.16 -5.31
C ARG A 27 8.92 -12.85 -6.09
N PHE A 28 8.63 -12.84 -7.39
CA PHE A 28 8.64 -11.61 -8.19
C PHE A 28 7.57 -10.63 -7.72
N TYR A 29 6.38 -11.13 -7.38
CA TYR A 29 5.30 -10.32 -6.85
C TYR A 29 5.67 -9.69 -5.50
N LEU A 30 6.28 -10.45 -4.58
CA LEU A 30 6.75 -9.92 -3.30
C LEU A 30 7.77 -8.79 -3.50
N VAL A 31 8.73 -8.95 -4.41
CA VAL A 31 9.70 -7.88 -4.74
C VAL A 31 9.00 -6.64 -5.29
N PHE A 32 8.00 -6.81 -6.16
CA PHE A 32 7.19 -5.70 -6.68
C PHE A 32 6.44 -4.96 -5.57
N VAL A 33 5.78 -5.69 -4.65
CA VAL A 33 5.05 -5.08 -3.53
C VAL A 33 6.00 -4.37 -2.57
N ILE A 34 7.20 -4.90 -2.33
CA ILE A 34 8.24 -4.21 -1.54
C ILE A 34 8.68 -2.91 -2.23
N MET A 35 8.88 -2.92 -3.56
CA MET A 35 9.24 -1.71 -4.29
C MET A 35 8.11 -0.67 -4.26
N ALA A 36 6.85 -1.11 -4.34
CA ALA A 36 5.70 -0.23 -4.16
C ALA A 36 5.68 0.40 -2.76
N PHE A 37 5.93 -0.39 -1.71
CA PHE A 37 6.05 0.12 -0.35
C PHE A 37 7.19 1.14 -0.19
N LEU A 38 8.36 0.86 -0.78
CA LEU A 38 9.49 1.79 -0.76
C LEU A 38 9.13 3.13 -1.43
N PHE A 39 8.37 3.06 -2.53
CA PHE A 39 7.87 4.24 -3.24
C PHE A 39 6.86 5.03 -2.40
N GLU A 40 5.95 4.37 -1.69
CA GLU A 40 5.02 5.02 -0.76
C GLU A 40 5.77 5.75 0.38
N VAL A 41 6.79 5.11 0.95
CA VAL A 41 7.65 5.74 1.98
C VAL A 41 8.37 6.97 1.40
N PHE A 42 8.87 6.88 0.17
CA PHE A 42 9.49 8.02 -0.51
C PHE A 42 8.50 9.18 -0.68
N LEU A 43 7.27 8.90 -1.10
CA LEU A 43 6.21 9.92 -1.21
C LEU A 43 5.85 10.52 0.16
N MET A 44 5.85 9.71 1.23
CA MET A 44 5.65 10.22 2.60
C MET A 44 6.75 11.21 3.00
N VAL A 45 8.02 10.90 2.69
CA VAL A 45 9.14 11.81 2.95
C VAL A 45 9.00 13.10 2.14
N LEU A 46 8.60 13.02 0.87
CA LEU A 46 8.33 14.21 0.06
C LEU A 46 7.19 15.06 0.63
N TRP A 47 6.11 14.42 1.09
CA TRP A 47 5.00 15.12 1.74
C TRP A 47 5.44 15.82 3.03
N LEU A 48 6.25 15.15 3.86
CA LEU A 48 6.84 15.76 5.05
C LEU A 48 7.76 16.93 4.69
N GLY A 49 8.66 16.76 3.72
CA GLY A 49 9.56 17.82 3.26
C GLY A 49 8.81 19.03 2.72
N THR A 50 7.78 18.81 1.91
CA THR A 50 6.94 19.88 1.34
C THR A 50 6.09 20.57 2.41
N SER A 51 5.62 19.85 3.43
CA SER A 51 4.88 20.45 4.55
C SER A 51 5.77 21.34 5.43
N ILE A 52 6.99 20.89 5.75
CA ILE A 52 7.99 21.67 6.50
C ILE A 52 8.40 22.91 5.71
N TRP A 53 8.66 22.74 4.41
CA TRP A 53 8.99 23.85 3.52
C TRP A 53 7.85 24.88 3.49
N SER A 54 6.61 24.44 3.26
CA SER A 54 5.43 25.32 3.23
C SER A 54 5.27 26.08 4.54
N TYR A 55 5.47 25.41 5.68
CA TYR A 55 5.44 26.05 7.01
C TYR A 55 6.52 27.13 7.15
N SER A 56 7.76 26.87 6.71
CA SER A 56 8.86 27.83 6.79
C SER A 56 8.65 29.09 5.94
N PHE A 57 7.94 28.96 4.80
CA PHE A 57 7.64 30.09 3.90
C PHE A 57 6.28 30.75 4.21
N GLY A 58 5.56 30.29 5.23
CA GLY A 58 4.24 30.82 5.61
C GLY A 58 3.12 30.49 4.62
N TYR A 59 3.34 29.53 3.70
CA TYR A 59 2.35 29.11 2.73
C TYR A 59 1.44 28.03 3.35
N ARG A 60 0.12 28.19 3.21
CA ARG A 60 -0.85 27.19 3.67
C ARG A 60 -1.14 26.22 2.52
N PRO A 61 -0.86 24.91 2.67
CA PRO A 61 -1.20 23.93 1.66
C PRO A 61 -2.70 23.91 1.36
N SER A 62 -3.07 23.60 0.12
CA SER A 62 -4.48 23.45 -0.28
C SER A 62 -5.12 22.23 0.40
N PHE A 63 -6.45 22.20 0.45
CA PHE A 63 -7.21 21.07 1.00
C PHE A 63 -6.86 19.73 0.32
N GLU A 64 -6.58 19.77 -0.98
CA GLU A 64 -6.17 18.63 -1.80
C GLU A 64 -4.88 17.97 -1.27
N PHE A 65 -3.96 18.74 -0.72
CA PHE A 65 -2.70 18.24 -0.15
C PHE A 65 -2.95 17.34 1.08
N TYR A 66 -3.96 17.64 1.88
CA TYR A 66 -4.35 16.83 3.03
C TYR A 66 -5.12 15.58 2.61
N ILE A 67 -5.96 15.67 1.57
CA ILE A 67 -6.64 14.48 1.00
C ILE A 67 -5.60 13.50 0.45
N ALA A 68 -4.61 14.00 -0.31
CA ALA A 68 -3.55 13.18 -0.87
C ALA A 68 -2.77 12.41 0.21
N PHE A 69 -2.52 13.05 1.37
CA PHE A 69 -1.93 12.38 2.53
C PHE A 69 -2.80 11.25 3.07
N GLY A 70 -4.11 11.49 3.21
CA GLY A 70 -5.05 10.47 3.65
C GLY A 70 -5.07 9.25 2.71
N VAL A 71 -5.08 9.48 1.40
CA VAL A 71 -5.00 8.41 0.39
C VAL A 71 -3.68 7.64 0.51
N LEU A 72 -2.56 8.36 0.70
CA LEU A 72 -1.25 7.74 0.86
C LEU A 72 -1.18 6.82 2.08
N ILE A 73 -1.75 7.23 3.22
CA ILE A 73 -1.83 6.37 4.42
C ILE A 73 -2.66 5.11 4.15
N ILE A 74 -3.83 5.25 3.50
CA ILE A 74 -4.70 4.11 3.21
C ILE A 74 -4.00 3.11 2.29
N MET A 75 -3.35 3.59 1.23
CA MET A 75 -2.56 2.76 0.32
C MET A 75 -1.45 2.03 1.09
N MET A 76 -0.72 2.74 1.95
CA MET A 76 0.36 2.14 2.73
C MET A 76 -0.12 1.04 3.69
N ILE A 77 -1.29 1.20 4.31
CA ILE A 77 -1.90 0.15 5.16
C ILE A 77 -2.21 -1.09 4.33
N ILE A 78 -2.80 -0.92 3.14
CA ILE A 78 -3.14 -2.03 2.24
C ILE A 78 -1.86 -2.75 1.77
N THR A 79 -0.83 -1.99 1.41
CA THR A 79 0.45 -2.53 0.95
C THR A 79 1.15 -3.33 2.05
N VAL A 80 1.18 -2.83 3.29
CA VAL A 80 1.71 -3.58 4.44
C VAL A 80 0.93 -4.86 4.70
N HIS A 81 -0.40 -4.80 4.64
CA HIS A 81 -1.25 -5.97 4.84
C HIS A 81 -1.08 -7.01 3.71
N CYS A 82 -0.83 -6.56 2.48
CA CYS A 82 -0.49 -7.42 1.35
C CYS A 82 0.85 -8.14 1.58
N ILE A 83 1.90 -7.41 1.99
CA ILE A 83 3.21 -7.99 2.32
C ILE A 83 3.06 -9.05 3.41
N TRP A 84 2.37 -8.73 4.52
CA TRP A 84 2.16 -9.69 5.60
C TRP A 84 1.40 -10.92 5.12
N SER A 85 0.32 -10.76 4.35
CA SER A 85 -0.43 -11.90 3.83
C SER A 85 0.43 -12.84 2.98
N ILE A 86 1.31 -12.30 2.13
CA ILE A 86 2.22 -13.09 1.30
C ILE A 86 3.28 -13.81 2.17
N PHE A 87 3.85 -13.12 3.16
CA PHE A 87 4.82 -13.72 4.08
C PHE A 87 4.21 -14.84 4.92
N SER A 88 2.99 -14.66 5.42
CA SER A 88 2.26 -15.69 6.17
C SER A 88 1.97 -16.91 5.30
N SER A 89 1.56 -16.70 4.04
CA SER A 89 1.32 -17.77 3.07
C SER A 89 2.59 -18.56 2.69
N LYS A 90 3.78 -18.00 2.85
CA LYS A 90 5.05 -18.68 2.55
C LYS A 90 5.53 -19.58 3.70
N ASN A 91 5.07 -19.33 4.93
CA ASN A 91 5.51 -20.04 6.14
C ASN A 91 4.65 -21.28 6.48
N ASN A 92 3.51 -21.45 5.81
CA ASN A 92 2.70 -22.67 5.80
C ASN A 92 3.03 -23.53 4.56
#